data_AF-A0A2V7ZZP6-F1
#
_entry.id   AF-A0A2V7ZZP6-F1
#
_cell.length_a   1.000
_cell.length_b   1.000
_cell.length_c   1.000
_cell.angle_alpha   90.00
_cell.angle_beta   90.00
_cell.angle_gamma   90.00
#
_symmetry.space_group_name_H-M   'P 1'
#
loop_
_entity.id
_entity.type
_entity.pdbx_description
1 polymer ?
#
loop_
_entity_poly.entity_id
_entity_poly.type
_entity_poly.pdbx_seq_one_letter_code
_entity_poly.pdbx_strand_id
1 'polypeptide(L)'
;MAFHIRDAKEEDVPLRRFHRQGLGRLLLCHVARRFLDRNVTSMLLFGEATNPSNGFYEAFGAERLYSSAGDFHGGYGWRDLQLLAVKCDGASVRAT
;
A
#
# COMPACT_ATOMS: atom_id res chain seq x y z
N MET A 1 -1.75 17.05 1.14
CA MET A 1 -1.30 17.16 -0.26
C MET A 1 -2.01 16.05 -1.03
N ALA A 2 -3.06 16.37 -1.77
CA ALA A 2 -3.86 15.38 -2.50
C ALA A 2 -3.39 15.35 -3.95
N PHE A 3 -2.97 14.19 -4.45
CA PHE A 3 -2.68 13.99 -5.87
C PHE A 3 -3.99 13.68 -6.58
N HIS A 4 -4.35 14.54 -7.54
CA HIS A 4 -5.50 14.36 -8.42
C HIS A 4 -5.05 13.50 -9.61
N ILE A 5 -5.42 12.22 -9.63
CA ILE A 5 -5.21 11.37 -10.80
C ILE A 5 -6.41 11.60 -11.72
N ARG A 6 -6.17 12.28 -12.84
CA ARG A 6 -7.17 12.55 -13.88
C ARG A 6 -7.56 11.23 -14.57
N ASP A 7 -8.83 11.15 -14.92
CA ASP A 7 -9.46 10.07 -15.69
C ASP A 7 -8.59 9.61 -16.87
N ALA A 8 -8.04 8.40 -16.75
CA ALA A 8 -7.38 7.73 -17.86
C ALA A 8 -8.46 7.10 -18.73
N LYS A 9 -8.60 7.61 -19.95
CA LYS A 9 -9.43 6.98 -20.99
C LYS A 9 -8.87 5.60 -21.34
N GLU A 10 -9.81 4.73 -21.69
CA GLU A 10 -9.78 3.30 -21.93
C GLU A 10 -8.84 2.80 -23.06
N GLU A 11 -7.56 3.19 -23.05
CA GLU A 11 -6.51 2.72 -24.00
C GLU A 11 -5.13 2.52 -23.32
N ASP A 12 -5.08 2.20 -22.02
CA ASP A 12 -3.82 1.96 -21.29
C ASP A 12 -3.75 0.54 -20.68
N VAL A 13 -3.37 -0.43 -21.50
CA VAL A 13 -2.89 -1.74 -21.01
C VAL A 13 -1.37 -1.85 -21.08
N PRO A 14 -0.59 -1.18 -20.19
CA PRO A 14 0.77 -1.63 -19.88
C PRO A 14 0.96 -2.10 -18.43
N LEU A 15 0.12 -1.72 -17.46
CA LEU A 15 0.42 -1.95 -16.04
C LEU A 15 0.18 -3.39 -15.56
N ARG A 16 -0.76 -4.13 -16.15
CA ARG A 16 -1.02 -5.54 -15.78
C ARG A 16 0.21 -6.42 -15.89
N ARG A 17 1.08 -6.17 -16.87
CA ARG A 17 2.30 -6.97 -17.10
C ARG A 17 3.26 -6.87 -15.92
N PHE A 18 3.23 -5.78 -15.17
CA PHE A 18 4.11 -5.50 -14.05
C PHE A 18 3.52 -5.92 -12.69
N HIS A 19 2.30 -6.44 -12.67
CA HIS A 19 1.70 -6.98 -11.46
C HIS A 19 2.43 -8.25 -11.00
N ARG A 20 2.40 -8.51 -9.69
CA ARG A 20 3.00 -9.71 -9.06
C ARG A 20 4.53 -9.85 -9.22
N GLN A 21 5.22 -8.83 -9.72
CA GLN A 21 6.68 -8.79 -9.82
C GLN A 21 7.36 -8.17 -8.58
N GLY A 22 6.61 -7.93 -7.50
CA GLY A 22 7.15 -7.33 -6.27
C GLY A 22 7.31 -5.81 -6.29
N LEU A 23 6.97 -5.12 -7.39
CA LEU A 23 7.06 -3.66 -7.48
C LEU A 23 6.20 -2.94 -6.43
N GLY A 24 4.99 -3.44 -6.16
CA GLY A 24 4.13 -2.87 -5.11
C GLY A 24 4.80 -2.90 -3.74
N ARG A 25 5.53 -3.97 -3.42
CA ARG A 25 6.34 -4.05 -2.20
C ARG A 25 7.46 -3.01 -2.22
N LEU A 26 8.23 -2.91 -3.29
CA LEU A 26 9.33 -1.95 -3.39
C LEU A 26 8.83 -0.52 -3.16
N LEU A 27 7.71 -0.15 -3.79
CA LEU A 27 7.08 1.16 -3.63
C LEU A 27 6.59 1.39 -2.20
N LEU A 28 5.83 0.45 -1.64
CA LEU A 28 5.31 0.57 -0.27
C LEU A 28 6.44 0.72 0.75
N CYS A 29 7.49 -0.08 0.62
CA CYS A 29 8.66 -0.05 1.50
C CYS A 29 9.47 1.25 1.34
N HIS A 30 9.59 1.76 0.11
CA HIS A 30 10.24 3.05 -0.12
C HIS A 30 9.47 4.19 0.56
N VAL A 31 8.14 4.22 0.41
CA VAL A 31 7.28 5.23 1.05
C VAL A 31 7.37 5.16 2.57
N ALA A 32 7.30 3.96 3.16
CA ALA A 32 7.40 3.78 4.61
C ALA A 32 8.72 4.37 5.16
N ARG A 33 9.86 4.01 4.56
CA ARG A 33 11.17 4.55 4.97
C ARG A 33 11.25 6.06 4.78
N ARG A 34 10.75 6.56 3.64
CA ARG A 34 10.73 8.00 3.36
C ARG A 34 9.90 8.80 4.36
N PHE A 35 8.82 8.21 4.87
CA PHE A 35 7.97 8.81 5.90
C PHE A 35 8.67 8.81 7.25
N LEU A 36 9.30 7.68 7.63
CA LEU A 36 10.10 7.59 8.85
C LEU A 36 11.26 8.60 8.88
N ASP A 37 11.97 8.79 7.75
CA ASP A 37 13.02 9.81 7.61
C ASP A 37 12.51 11.24 7.89
N ARG A 38 11.19 11.45 7.82
CA ARG A 38 10.52 12.73 8.06
C ARG A 38 9.75 12.75 9.39
N ASN A 39 10.01 11.78 10.27
CA ASN A 39 9.31 11.58 11.54
C ASN A 39 7.78 11.35 11.40
N VAL A 40 7.32 10.89 10.23
CA VAL A 40 5.94 10.43 10.04
C VAL A 40 5.91 8.95 10.39
N THR A 41 5.16 8.59 11.43
CA THR A 41 5.15 7.23 12.00
C THR A 41 3.90 6.43 11.67
N SER A 42 2.90 7.04 11.04
CA SER A 42 1.66 6.39 10.62
C SER A 42 1.25 6.85 9.22
N MET A 43 0.49 6.02 8.51
CA MET A 43 -0.07 6.41 7.21
C MET A 43 -1.42 5.77 6.93
N LEU A 44 -2.16 6.38 6.03
CA LEU A 44 -3.45 5.93 5.53
C LEU A 44 -3.40 5.82 4.00
N LEU A 45 -4.11 4.85 3.45
CA LEU A 45 -4.30 4.63 2.03
C LEU A 45 -5.78 4.39 1.75
N PHE A 46 -6.31 5.01 0.71
CA PHE A 46 -7.67 4.76 0.24
C PHE A 46 -7.60 4.09 -1.13
N GLY A 47 -8.26 2.96 -1.25
CA GLY A 47 -8.49 2.25 -2.50
C GLY A 47 -9.96 1.89 -2.67
N GLU A 48 -10.25 1.04 -3.64
CA GLU A 48 -11.59 0.49 -3.85
C GLU A 48 -11.82 -0.71 -2.92
N ALA A 49 -12.94 -0.74 -2.20
CA ALA A 49 -13.23 -1.76 -1.18
C ALA A 49 -13.27 -3.18 -1.76
N THR A 50 -13.74 -3.30 -3.00
CA THR A 50 -13.92 -4.56 -3.72
C THR A 50 -12.69 -5.02 -4.49
N ASN A 51 -11.59 -4.27 -4.47
CA ASN A 51 -10.40 -4.61 -5.24
C ASN A 51 -9.76 -5.91 -4.72
N PRO A 52 -9.61 -6.96 -5.55
CA PRO A 52 -9.03 -8.25 -5.11
C PRO A 52 -7.56 -8.13 -4.68
N SER A 53 -6.88 -7.05 -5.06
CA SER A 53 -5.49 -6.78 -4.68
C SER A 53 -5.35 -6.27 -3.24
N ASN A 54 -6.46 -5.96 -2.55
CA ASN A 54 -6.46 -5.40 -1.20
C ASN A 54 -5.75 -6.28 -0.15
N GLY A 55 -5.76 -7.60 -0.34
CA GLY A 55 -5.00 -8.54 0.50
C GLY A 55 -3.49 -8.26 0.54
N PHE A 56 -2.95 -7.55 -0.47
CA PHE A 56 -1.57 -7.06 -0.45
C PHE A 56 -1.30 -6.16 0.76
N TYR A 57 -2.19 -5.20 1.05
CA TYR A 57 -1.99 -4.26 2.16
C TYR A 57 -2.07 -4.98 3.51
N GLU A 58 -3.04 -5.89 3.65
CA GLU A 58 -3.23 -6.71 4.86
C GLU A 58 -2.01 -7.61 5.14
N ALA A 59 -1.42 -8.21 4.12
CA ALA A 59 -0.18 -8.99 4.25
C ALA A 59 1.00 -8.15 4.76
N PHE A 60 1.03 -6.86 4.43
CA PHE A 60 1.99 -5.88 4.93
C PHE A 60 1.56 -5.22 6.26
N GLY A 61 0.55 -5.76 6.93
CA GLY A 61 0.15 -5.32 8.27
C GLY A 61 -0.74 -4.09 8.30
N ALA A 62 -1.39 -3.74 7.19
CA ALA A 62 -2.42 -2.70 7.20
C ALA A 62 -3.65 -3.17 7.97
N GLU A 63 -4.23 -2.25 8.74
CA GLU A 63 -5.56 -2.41 9.34
C GLU A 63 -6.62 -1.87 8.39
N ARG A 64 -7.75 -2.58 8.24
CA ARG A 64 -8.93 -2.01 7.58
C ARG A 64 -9.54 -0.94 8.46
N LEU A 65 -9.93 0.16 7.83
CA LEU A 65 -10.63 1.27 8.47
C LEU A 65 -12.10 1.16 8.10
N TYR A 66 -12.94 1.13 9.14
CA TYR A 66 -14.38 1.03 9.01
C TYR A 66 -15.03 2.37 9.36
N SER A 67 -16.17 2.65 8.74
CA SER A 67 -17.03 3.75 9.16
C SER A 67 -17.60 3.49 10.56
N SER A 68 -18.21 4.50 11.17
CA SER A 68 -18.96 4.31 12.43
C SER A 68 -20.13 3.32 12.30
N ALA A 69 -20.63 3.09 11.09
CA ALA A 69 -21.65 2.10 10.79
C ALA A 69 -21.08 0.68 10.59
N GLY A 70 -19.74 0.52 10.59
CA GLY A 70 -19.07 -0.75 10.37
C GLY A 70 -18.80 -1.08 8.90
N ASP A 71 -18.98 -0.12 7.99
CA ASP A 71 -18.77 -0.33 6.56
C ASP A 71 -17.30 -0.18 6.17
N PHE A 72 -16.82 -1.05 5.29
CA PHE A 72 -15.48 -0.97 4.72
C PHE A 72 -15.51 -0.31 3.35
N HIS A 73 -14.84 0.83 3.22
CA HIS A 73 -14.79 1.63 1.99
C HIS A 73 -13.39 1.63 1.33
N GLY A 74 -12.57 0.61 1.58
CA GLY A 74 -11.22 0.51 1.00
C GLY A 74 -10.16 1.35 1.71
N GLY A 75 -10.46 1.87 2.90
CA GLY A 75 -9.51 2.58 3.75
C GLY A 75 -8.59 1.62 4.50
N TYR A 76 -7.29 1.79 4.38
CA TYR A 76 -6.25 1.02 5.07
C TYR A 76 -5.35 1.94 5.87
N GLY A 77 -4.91 1.50 7.04
CA GLY A 77 -4.01 2.25 7.91
C GLY A 77 -2.86 1.44 8.46
N TRP A 78 -1.70 2.07 8.60
CA TRP A 78 -0.59 1.59 9.40
C TRP A 78 -0.38 2.55 10.56
N ARG A 79 -0.60 2.07 11.79
CA ARG A 79 -0.39 2.88 13.01
C ARG A 79 1.09 3.07 13.34
N ASP A 80 1.92 2.10 12.96
CA ASP A 80 3.37 2.11 13.19
C ASP A 80 4.10 1.65 11.92
N LEU A 81 4.73 2.63 11.25
CA LEU A 81 5.52 2.39 10.04
C LEU A 81 6.85 1.69 10.32
N GLN A 82 7.33 1.65 11.57
CA GLN A 82 8.51 0.85 11.92
C GLN A 82 8.23 -0.64 11.72
N LEU A 83 7.04 -1.11 12.12
CA LEU A 83 6.63 -2.50 11.91
C LEU A 83 6.53 -2.85 10.42
N LEU A 84 6.05 -1.91 9.60
CA LEU A 84 6.04 -2.07 8.15
C LEU A 84 7.46 -2.12 7.58
N ALA A 85 8.36 -1.25 8.04
CA ALA A 85 9.76 -1.23 7.61
C ALA A 85 10.50 -2.54 7.95
N VAL A 86 10.28 -3.11 9.13
CA VAL A 86 10.84 -4.43 9.50
C VAL A 86 10.36 -5.53 8.54
N LYS A 87 9.07 -5.55 8.17
CA LYS A 87 8.54 -6.50 7.16
C LYS A 87 9.19 -6.31 5.79
N CYS A 88 9.55 -5.08 5.45
CA CYS A 88 10.23 -4.77 4.19
C CYS A 88 11.64 -5.37 4.12
N ASP A 89 12.35 -5.43 5.25
CA ASP A 89 13.70 -5.96 5.35
C ASP A 89 13.71 -7.50 5.41
N GLY A 90 12.76 -8.10 6.13
CA GLY A 90 12.63 -9.56 6.27
C GLY A 90 12.27 -10.33 4.99
N ALA A 91 11.81 -9.63 3.95
CA ALA A 91 11.48 -10.24 2.66
C ALA A 91 12.60 -10.06 1.61
N SER A 92 13.78 -9.53 1.98
CA SER A 92 14.93 -9.46 1.06
C SER A 92 15.26 -10.87 0.56
N VAL A 93 15.22 -11.03 -0.76
CA VAL A 93 15.36 -12.30 -1.48
C VAL A 93 16.72 -12.92 -1.18
N ARG A 94 16.74 -14.20 -0.77
CA ARG A 94 17.90 -15.06 -1.06
C ARG A 94 17.97 -15.18 -2.57
N ALA A 95 18.90 -14.48 -3.19
CA ALA A 95 19.30 -14.76 -4.56
C ALA A 95 20.09 -16.09 -4.53
N THR A 96 19.58 -17.10 -5.23
CA THR A 96 20.33 -18.30 -5.65
C THR A 96 20.27 -18.37 -7.15
#